data_AF-A0A127K3A6-F1
#
_entry.id   AF-A0A127K3A6-F1
#
_cell.length_a   1.000
_cell.length_b   1.000
_cell.length_c   1.000
_cell.angle_alpha   90.00
_cell.angle_beta   90.00
_cell.angle_gamma   90.00
#
_symmetry.space_group_name_H-M   'P 1'
#
loop_
_entity.id
_entity.type
_entity.pdbx_description
1 polymer ?
#
loop_
_entity_poly.entity_id
_entity_poly.type
_entity_poly.pdbx_seq_one_letter_code
_entity_poly.pdbx_strand_id
1 'polypeptide(L)' 'MSETVQDHYIEGDFEVLLDDAEANAGNDWEEQFVADMKERYRQYGRRMFISAAQRSQLERIADDED' A
#
# COMPACT_ATOMS: atom_id res chain seq x y z
N MET A 1 7.49 -15.38 -7.69
CA MET A 1 8.38 -14.25 -8.04
C MET A 1 8.28 -13.28 -6.89
N SER A 2 9.38 -12.78 -6.33
CA SER A 2 9.31 -11.68 -5.35
C SER A 2 9.32 -10.37 -6.13
N GLU A 3 8.24 -9.60 -6.04
CA GLU A 3 8.14 -8.28 -6.65
C GLU A 3 8.34 -7.21 -5.58
N THR A 4 8.89 -6.06 -5.97
CA THR A 4 9.11 -4.92 -5.10
C THR A 4 8.25 -3.73 -5.54
N VAL A 5 8.09 -2.75 -4.67
CA VAL A 5 7.33 -1.54 -4.98
C VAL A 5 7.87 -0.83 -6.24
N GLN A 6 9.20 -0.73 -6.39
CA GLN A 6 9.81 -0.12 -7.59
C GLN A 6 9.53 -0.87 -8.91
N ASP A 7 9.11 -2.13 -8.87
CA ASP A 7 8.75 -2.89 -10.07
C ASP A 7 7.35 -2.51 -10.60
N HIS A 8 6.52 -1.88 -9.76
CA HIS A 8 5.13 -1.54 -10.08
C HIS A 8 4.85 -0.04 -10.07
N TYR A 9 5.57 0.73 -9.25
CA TYR A 9 5.31 2.13 -9.00
C TYR A 9 6.54 2.99 -9.30
N ILE A 10 6.30 4.14 -9.94
CA ILE A 10 7.32 5.17 -10.05
C ILE A 10 7.52 5.85 -8.68
N GLU A 11 8.49 6.77 -8.61
CA GLU A 11 8.78 7.48 -7.36
C GLU A 11 7.57 8.32 -6.92
N GLY A 12 7.18 8.22 -5.65
CA GLY A 12 6.04 8.93 -5.07
C GLY A 12 4.69 8.22 -5.22
N ASP A 13 4.44 7.52 -6.32
CA ASP A 13 3.11 6.91 -6.59
C ASP A 13 2.64 5.96 -5.49
N PHE A 14 3.55 5.16 -4.93
CA PHE A 14 3.18 4.24 -3.85
C PHE A 14 2.89 4.96 -2.52
N GLU A 15 3.51 6.12 -2.29
CA GLU A 15 3.21 6.95 -1.11
C GLU A 15 1.82 7.54 -1.21
N VAL A 16 1.46 8.07 -2.39
CA VAL A 16 0.10 8.55 -2.68
C VAL A 16 -0.92 7.43 -2.48
N LEU A 17 -0.66 6.23 -3.02
CA LEU A 17 -1.54 5.09 -2.83
C LEU A 17 -1.74 4.70 -1.35
N LEU A 18 -0.67 4.76 -0.54
CA LEU A 18 -0.76 4.49 0.90
C LEU A 18 -1.53 5.57 1.66
N ASP A 19 -1.45 6.83 1.23
CA ASP A 19 -2.17 7.95 1.83
C ASP A 19 -3.66 7.89 1.45
N ASP A 20 -4.00 7.58 0.20
CA ASP A 20 -5.38 7.38 -0.26
C ASP A 20 -6.02 6.18 0.46
N ALA A 21 -5.30 5.05 0.56
CA ALA A 21 -5.78 3.89 1.31
C ALA A 21 -5.96 4.17 2.81
N GLU A 22 -5.13 5.03 3.40
CA GLU A 22 -5.29 5.43 4.81
C GLU A 22 -6.52 6.32 5.01
N ALA A 23 -6.82 7.19 4.05
CA ALA A 23 -8.01 8.05 4.08
C ALA A 23 -9.31 7.26 3.89
N ASN A 24 -9.27 6.20 3.08
CA ASN A 24 -10.44 5.42 2.67
C ASN A 24 -10.64 4.11 3.47
N ALA A 25 -9.73 3.76 4.38
CA ALA A 25 -9.89 2.58 5.23
C ALA A 25 -11.16 2.70 6.09
N GLY A 26 -12.12 1.79 5.90
CA GLY A 26 -13.44 1.87 6.52
C GLY A 26 -13.63 1.01 7.78
N ASN A 27 -12.63 0.21 8.15
CA ASN A 27 -12.69 -0.67 9.32
C ASN A 27 -11.31 -0.95 9.93
N ASP A 28 -11.30 -1.40 11.20
CA ASP A 28 -10.11 -1.71 11.99
C ASP A 28 -9.09 -2.61 11.26
N TRP A 29 -9.56 -3.55 10.44
CA TRP A 29 -8.68 -4.45 9.71
C TRP A 29 -7.98 -3.74 8.54
N GLU A 30 -8.69 -2.90 7.80
CA GLU A 30 -8.12 -2.09 6.71
C GLU A 30 -7.15 -1.05 7.25
N GLU A 31 -7.51 -0.36 8.33
CA GLU A 31 -6.62 0.59 9.01
C GLU A 31 -5.30 -0.08 9.42
N GLN A 32 -5.38 -1.25 10.05
CA GLN A 32 -4.19 -1.99 10.49
C GLN A 32 -3.39 -2.54 9.30
N PHE A 33 -4.05 -2.96 8.23
CA PHE A 33 -3.40 -3.40 7.01
C PHE A 33 -2.59 -2.26 6.36
N VAL A 34 -3.19 -1.08 6.20
CA VAL A 34 -2.51 0.09 5.62
C VAL A 34 -1.37 0.55 6.53
N ALA A 35 -1.57 0.56 7.85
CA ALA A 35 -0.53 0.92 8.81
C ALA A 35 0.72 0.01 8.72
N ASP A 36 0.54 -1.32 8.63
CA ASP A 36 1.66 -2.27 8.43
C ASP A 36 2.38 -2.01 7.10
N MET A 37 1.63 -1.74 6.03
CA MET A 37 2.19 -1.43 4.72
C MET A 37 3.01 -0.12 4.76
N LYS A 38 2.51 0.93 5.43
CA LYS A 38 3.23 2.19 5.64
C LYS A 38 4.50 1.99 6.48
N GLU A 39 4.44 1.22 7.56
CA GLU A 39 5.61 0.94 8.40
C GLU A 39 6.71 0.22 7.61
N ARG A 40 6.34 -0.82 6.87
CA ARG A 40 7.28 -1.58 6.04
C ARG A 40 7.85 -0.72 4.91
N TYR A 41 7.03 0.12 4.28
CA TYR A 41 7.50 1.03 3.25
C TYR A 41 8.44 2.09 3.82
N ARG A 42 8.18 2.61 5.02
CA ARG A 42 9.11 3.51 5.72
C ARG A 42 10.45 2.85 6.02
N GLN A 43 10.45 1.56 6.34
CA GLN A 43 11.67 0.81 6.65
C GLN A 43 12.50 0.46 5.42
N TYR A 44 11.86 0.02 4.34
CA TYR A 44 12.55 -0.53 3.16
C TYR A 44 12.50 0.38 1.92
N GLY A 45 11.68 1.41 1.94
CA GLY A 45 11.36 2.27 0.81
C GLY A 45 10.86 1.46 -0.38
N ARG A 46 11.23 1.91 -1.58
CA ARG A 46 10.85 1.29 -2.85
C ARG A 46 11.37 -0.14 -3.06
N ARG A 47 12.30 -0.62 -2.21
CA ARG A 47 12.77 -2.01 -2.20
C ARG A 47 11.92 -2.94 -1.34
N MET A 48 10.85 -2.42 -0.71
CA MET A 48 9.87 -3.24 0.00
C MET A 48 9.30 -4.31 -0.94
N PHE A 49 9.29 -5.56 -0.47
CA PHE A 49 8.59 -6.64 -1.16
C PHE A 49 7.08 -6.49 -0.98
N ILE A 50 6.35 -6.64 -2.08
CA ILE A 50 4.90 -6.60 -2.12
C ILE A 50 4.39 -7.77 -2.97
N SER A 51 3.42 -8.51 -2.44
CA SER A 51 2.74 -9.55 -3.21
C SER A 51 1.61 -8.96 -4.06
N ALA A 52 1.26 -9.62 -5.17
CA ALA A 52 0.12 -9.21 -5.99
C ALA A 52 -1.19 -9.10 -5.19
N ALA A 53 -1.40 -9.95 -4.19
CA ALA A 53 -2.58 -9.89 -3.31
C ALA A 53 -2.56 -8.65 -2.40
N GLN A 54 -1.41 -8.33 -1.78
CA GLN A 54 -1.26 -7.11 -0.99
C GLN A 54 -1.46 -5.85 -1.84
N ARG A 55 -0.91 -5.86 -3.06
CA ARG A 55 -1.07 -4.75 -4.00
C ARG A 55 -2.54 -4.54 -4.37
N SER A 56 -3.21 -5.60 -4.82
CA SER A 56 -4.62 -5.54 -5.20
C SER A 56 -5.52 -5.13 -4.04
N GLN A 57 -5.20 -5.58 -2.82
CA GLN A 57 -5.95 -5.21 -1.62
C GLN A 57 -5.73 -3.73 -1.26
N LEU A 58 -4.50 -3.23 -1.38
CA LEU A 58 -4.20 -1.82 -1.12
C LEU A 58 -4.88 -0.91 -2.14
N GLU A 59 -4.83 -1.26 -3.43
CA GLU A 59 -5.54 -0.57 -4.51
C GLU A 59 -7.06 -0.55 -4.27
N ARG A 60 -7.64 -1.67 -3.84
CA ARG A 60 -9.07 -1.73 -3.49
C ARG A 60 -9.44 -0.78 -2.35
N ILE A 61 -8.61 -0.68 -1.30
CA ILE A 61 -8.87 0.23 -0.18
C ILE A 61 -8.72 1.68 -0.64
N ALA A 62 -7.68 2.00 -1.42
CA ALA A 62 -7.46 3.35 -1.93
C ALA A 62 -8.57 3.83 -2.87
N ASP A 63 -9.17 2.94 -3.66
CA ASP A 63 -10.28 3.28 -4.57
C ASP A 63 -11.67 3.29 -3.87
N ASP A 64 -11.75 2.93 -2.59
CA ASP A 64 -13.00 2.90 -1.81
C ASP A 64 -13.38 4.33 -1.35
N GLU A 65 -13.65 5.22 -2.31
CA GLU A 65 -14.19 6.56 -2.04
C GLU A 65 -15.69 6.45 -1.66
N ASP A 66 -16.00 6.58 -0.37
CA ASP A 66 -17.37 6.72 0.16
C ASP A 66 -18.08 8.03 -0.30
#